data_AF-K1Z0C6-F1
#
_entry.id   AF-K1Z0C6-F1
#
_cell.length_a   1.000
_cell.length_b   1.000
_cell.length_c   1.000
_cell.angle_alpha   90.00
_cell.angle_beta   90.00
_cell.angle_gamma   90.00
#
_symmetry.space_group_name_H-M   'P 1'
#
loop_
_entity.id
_entity.type
_entity.pdbx_description
1 polymer ?
#
loop_
_entity_poly.entity_id
_entity_poly.type
_entity_poly.pdbx_seq_one_letter_code
_entity_poly.pdbx_strand_id
1 'polypeptide(L)'
;MPVIHKIAALVIENDRLLLVRKEGRDIWTSLGGKPEIGETEEQALLREIKEELGCEAQIDRKIGDFMALAVFDPGSEVKLSTYLVKLQGEAKISDHEIVELIFIGPDHAQQGIKLPSSLQDQIIPYCIENGILKWGKEKYIRPTWDEYFMEICRAVAKRATCDRGRSGCVIARNNQILVTGYVGAPRGIADCDEVGHQMKTMTHEDGHQSHHCVRGVHAEQNAIVQAARVGVSIEGATLYCKMTPCATCAKMIVNSGIKKVICEKKYHAGDEETLSAGGVTVSFFDENIEKYANQ
;
A
#
# COMPACT_ATOMS: atom_id res chain seq x y z
N MET A 1 29.61 -38.08 -4.72
CA MET A 1 28.42 -37.78 -5.55
C MET A 1 28.92 -37.12 -6.82
N PRO A 2 28.45 -37.50 -8.01
CA PRO A 2 28.81 -36.80 -9.24
C PRO A 2 28.28 -35.37 -9.20
N VAL A 3 29.08 -34.41 -9.66
CA VAL A 3 28.72 -32.99 -9.74
C VAL A 3 28.38 -32.66 -11.19
N ILE A 4 27.14 -32.24 -11.42
CA ILE A 4 26.66 -31.78 -12.72
C ILE A 4 26.95 -30.28 -12.79
N HIS A 5 27.73 -29.85 -13.78
CA HIS A 5 27.95 -28.44 -14.04
C HIS A 5 26.87 -27.93 -15.00
N LYS A 6 26.20 -26.85 -14.59
CA LYS A 6 25.24 -26.11 -15.39
C LYS A 6 25.55 -24.62 -15.31
N ILE A 7 25.07 -23.90 -16.31
CA ILE A 7 25.09 -22.44 -16.39
C ILE A 7 23.66 -21.90 -16.29
N ALA A 8 23.50 -20.71 -15.73
CA ALA A 8 22.20 -20.05 -15.60
C ALA A 8 22.26 -18.57 -15.93
N ALA A 9 21.26 -18.09 -16.67
CA ALA A 9 21.04 -16.67 -16.89
C ALA A 9 20.13 -16.11 -15.81
N LEU A 10 20.57 -15.00 -15.21
CA LEU A 10 19.77 -14.12 -14.39
C LEU A 10 19.38 -12.93 -15.26
N VAL A 11 18.15 -12.93 -15.78
CA VAL A 11 17.60 -11.83 -16.57
C VAL A 11 16.60 -11.07 -15.71
N ILE A 12 16.88 -9.80 -15.43
CA ILE A 12 16.07 -8.96 -14.55
C ILE A 12 15.57 -7.73 -15.30
N GLU A 13 14.25 -7.54 -15.31
CA GLU A 13 13.59 -6.37 -15.90
C GLU A 13 12.57 -5.81 -14.92
N ASN A 14 12.58 -4.49 -14.71
CA ASN A 14 11.65 -3.81 -13.79
C ASN A 14 11.60 -4.46 -12.39
N ASP A 15 12.77 -4.88 -11.88
CA ASP A 15 12.89 -5.61 -10.61
C ASP A 15 12.09 -6.93 -10.59
N ARG A 16 11.97 -7.61 -11.74
CA ARG A 16 11.37 -8.95 -11.86
C ARG A 16 12.34 -9.90 -12.54
N LEU A 17 12.36 -11.15 -12.09
CA LEU A 17 13.26 -12.19 -12.58
C LEU A 17 12.56 -13.05 -13.64
N LEU A 18 13.15 -13.16 -14.83
CA LEU A 18 12.67 -14.05 -15.88
C LEU A 18 12.98 -15.51 -15.54
N LEU A 19 11.97 -16.37 -15.65
CA LEU A 19 12.07 -17.82 -15.50
C LEU A 19 11.30 -18.54 -16.61
N VAL A 20 11.65 -19.79 -16.83
CA VAL A 20 11.02 -20.68 -17.81
C VAL A 20 10.45 -21.93 -17.14
N ARG A 21 9.42 -22.50 -17.76
CA ARG A 21 8.85 -23.79 -17.38
C ARG A 21 8.90 -24.76 -18.55
N LYS A 22 9.44 -25.94 -18.31
CA LYS A 22 9.52 -27.02 -19.32
C LYS A 22 8.27 -27.89 -19.35
N GLU A 23 7.96 -28.49 -20.49
CA GLU A 23 6.83 -29.39 -20.68
C GLU A 23 6.89 -30.55 -19.66
N GLY A 24 5.73 -30.88 -19.08
CA GLY A 24 5.62 -31.93 -18.07
C GLY A 24 6.26 -31.60 -16.70
N ARG A 25 6.72 -30.35 -16.48
CA ARG A 25 7.30 -29.91 -15.20
C ARG A 25 6.49 -28.79 -14.55
N ASP A 26 6.40 -28.85 -13.23
CA ASP A 26 5.72 -27.89 -12.36
C ASP A 26 6.71 -26.99 -11.58
N ILE A 27 7.97 -26.92 -12.03
CA ILE A 27 9.03 -26.14 -11.40
C ILE A 27 9.57 -25.15 -12.43
N TRP A 28 9.71 -23.90 -12.02
CA TRP A 28 10.25 -22.81 -12.82
C TRP A 28 11.77 -22.71 -12.62
N THR A 29 12.53 -22.64 -13.69
CA THR A 29 13.99 -22.60 -13.67
C THR A 29 14.52 -21.40 -14.43
N SER A 30 15.78 -21.03 -14.17
CA SER A 30 16.51 -20.09 -15.02
C SER A 30 16.71 -20.66 -16.42
N LEU A 31 16.92 -19.76 -17.38
CA LEU A 31 17.44 -20.11 -18.70
C LEU A 31 18.87 -20.67 -18.58
N GLY A 32 19.24 -21.55 -19.50
CA GLY A 32 20.58 -22.12 -19.59
C GLY A 32 20.61 -23.63 -19.39
N GLY A 33 21.77 -24.20 -19.72
CA GLY A 33 21.93 -25.65 -19.80
C GLY A 33 23.29 -26.14 -19.35
N LYS A 34 23.78 -27.17 -20.03
CA LYS A 34 25.10 -27.77 -19.77
C LYS A 34 26.07 -27.26 -20.84
N PRO A 35 27.26 -26.79 -20.47
CA PRO A 35 28.29 -26.48 -21.46
C PRO A 35 28.65 -27.70 -22.32
N GLU A 36 28.88 -27.48 -23.61
CA GLU A 36 29.39 -28.50 -24.52
C GLU A 36 30.92 -28.67 -24.44
N ILE A 37 31.43 -29.76 -25.00
CA ILE A 37 32.88 -30.03 -24.98
C ILE A 37 33.61 -28.96 -25.81
N GLY A 38 34.54 -28.25 -25.16
CA GLY A 38 35.33 -27.18 -25.79
C GLY A 38 34.69 -25.79 -25.74
N GLU A 39 33.52 -25.67 -25.11
CA GLU A 39 32.79 -24.42 -24.95
C GLU A 39 33.14 -23.73 -23.62
N THR A 40 33.26 -22.40 -23.63
CA THR A 40 33.32 -21.60 -22.39
C THR A 40 31.94 -21.45 -21.74
N GLU A 41 31.86 -21.17 -20.44
CA GLU A 41 30.57 -20.95 -19.76
C GLU A 41 29.76 -19.81 -20.41
N GLU A 42 30.44 -18.74 -20.84
CA GLU A 42 29.84 -17.60 -21.52
C GLU A 42 29.28 -17.97 -22.90
N GLN A 43 30.02 -18.74 -23.70
CA GLN A 43 29.56 -19.22 -25.00
C GLN A 43 28.33 -20.13 -24.86
N ALA A 44 28.39 -21.06 -23.91
CA ALA A 44 27.28 -21.94 -23.58
C ALA A 44 26.03 -21.14 -23.24
N LEU A 45 26.17 -20.07 -22.45
CA LEU A 45 25.04 -19.29 -21.99
C LEU A 45 24.38 -18.51 -23.12
N LEU A 46 25.17 -17.90 -24.00
CA LEU A 46 24.65 -17.17 -25.15
C LEU A 46 23.99 -18.13 -26.16
N ARG A 47 24.56 -19.32 -26.38
CA ARG A 47 23.96 -20.37 -27.22
C ARG A 47 22.61 -20.83 -26.65
N GLU A 48 22.57 -21.21 -25.38
CA GLU A 48 21.35 -21.70 -24.73
C GLU A 48 20.24 -20.64 -24.74
N ILE A 49 20.53 -19.37 -24.45
CA ILE A 49 19.52 -18.30 -24.54
C ILE A 49 18.98 -18.18 -25.97
N LYS A 50 19.84 -18.27 -26.98
CA LYS A 50 19.44 -18.18 -28.38
C LYS A 50 18.58 -19.38 -28.81
N GLU A 51 18.91 -20.58 -28.33
CA GLU A 51 18.13 -21.81 -28.58
C GLU A 51 16.78 -21.78 -27.87
N GLU A 52 16.76 -21.36 -26.59
CA GLU A 52 15.57 -21.31 -25.75
C GLU A 52 14.60 -20.17 -26.11
N LEU A 53 15.13 -18.97 -26.43
CA LEU A 53 14.35 -17.73 -26.59
C LEU A 53 14.45 -17.06 -27.97
N GLY A 54 15.24 -17.61 -28.90
CA GLY A 54 15.38 -17.06 -30.25
C GLY A 54 15.95 -15.64 -30.32
N CYS A 55 16.53 -15.12 -29.23
CA CYS A 55 17.07 -13.77 -29.16
C CYS A 55 18.56 -13.78 -28.77
N GLU A 56 19.26 -12.69 -29.14
CA GLU A 56 20.64 -12.48 -28.73
C GLU A 56 20.70 -11.94 -27.29
N ALA A 57 21.86 -12.04 -26.66
CA ALA A 57 22.04 -11.61 -25.28
C ALA A 57 23.43 -11.03 -25.04
N GLN A 58 23.54 -10.18 -24.01
CA GLN A 58 24.80 -9.63 -23.53
C GLN A 58 24.99 -10.00 -22.07
N ILE A 59 26.11 -10.66 -21.76
CA ILE A 59 26.52 -10.94 -20.39
C ILE A 59 27.07 -9.65 -19.78
N ASP A 60 26.53 -9.25 -18.63
CA ASP A 60 27.01 -8.10 -17.86
C ASP A 60 28.16 -8.54 -16.95
N ARG A 61 27.92 -9.54 -16.09
CA ARG A 61 28.94 -10.11 -15.19
C ARG A 61 28.52 -11.48 -14.65
N LYS A 62 29.50 -12.26 -14.18
CA LYS A 62 29.26 -13.44 -13.36
C LYS A 62 28.76 -13.03 -11.97
N ILE A 63 27.68 -13.65 -11.50
CA ILE A 63 27.09 -13.41 -10.17
C ILE A 63 27.73 -14.33 -9.13
N GLY A 64 27.95 -15.60 -9.47
CA GLY A 64 28.55 -16.58 -8.58
C GLY A 64 28.35 -18.01 -9.07
N ASP A 65 28.97 -18.94 -8.37
CA ASP A 65 28.75 -20.38 -8.52
C ASP A 65 27.95 -20.88 -7.30
N PHE A 66 26.79 -21.49 -7.54
CA PHE A 66 25.87 -21.94 -6.49
C PHE A 66 25.72 -23.46 -6.52
N MET A 67 25.66 -24.11 -5.35
CA MET A 67 25.66 -25.57 -5.23
C MET A 67 24.34 -26.06 -4.65
N ALA A 68 23.59 -26.89 -5.37
CA ALA A 68 22.33 -27.44 -4.88
C ALA A 68 22.19 -28.93 -5.19
N LEU A 69 21.29 -29.63 -4.51
CA LEU A 69 20.94 -31.00 -4.87
C LEU A 69 20.20 -30.99 -6.21
N ALA A 70 20.54 -31.94 -7.08
CA ALA A 70 19.87 -32.07 -8.37
C ALA A 70 18.40 -32.44 -8.17
N VAL A 71 17.49 -31.55 -8.59
CA VAL A 71 16.03 -31.76 -8.47
C VAL A 71 15.56 -32.99 -9.27
N PHE A 72 16.29 -33.35 -10.34
CA PHE A 72 15.91 -34.39 -11.29
C PHE A 72 16.86 -35.60 -11.30
N ASP A 73 17.86 -35.64 -10.43
CA ASP A 73 18.84 -36.74 -10.36
C ASP A 73 19.23 -37.03 -8.89
N PRO A 74 18.45 -37.88 -8.19
CA PRO A 74 18.68 -38.16 -6.76
C PRO A 74 20.07 -38.74 -6.49
N GLY A 75 20.90 -38.02 -5.73
CA GLY A 75 22.27 -38.42 -5.40
C GLY A 75 23.37 -37.65 -6.15
N SER A 76 22.98 -36.69 -7.00
CA SER A 76 23.89 -35.78 -7.71
C SER A 76 23.77 -34.35 -7.16
N GLU A 77 24.88 -33.62 -7.16
CA GLU A 77 24.90 -32.18 -6.89
C GLU A 77 24.94 -31.41 -8.22
N VAL A 78 24.32 -30.24 -8.27
CA VAL A 78 24.40 -29.31 -9.40
C VAL A 78 25.23 -28.11 -8.95
N LYS A 79 26.34 -27.87 -9.66
CA LYS A 79 27.03 -26.58 -9.65
C LYS A 79 26.41 -25.70 -10.72
N LEU A 80 25.80 -24.59 -10.31
CA LEU A 80 25.13 -23.64 -11.18
C LEU A 80 25.93 -22.33 -11.27
N SER A 81 26.67 -22.16 -12.36
CA SER A 81 27.41 -20.93 -12.67
C SER A 81 26.45 -19.89 -13.22
N THR A 82 26.17 -18.86 -12.43
CA THR A 82 25.08 -17.91 -12.68
C THR A 82 25.63 -16.56 -13.14
N TYR A 83 25.05 -16.01 -14.20
CA TYR A 83 25.48 -14.77 -14.84
C TYR A 83 24.31 -13.78 -14.97
N LEU A 84 24.58 -12.49 -14.74
CA LEU A 84 23.62 -11.43 -15.02
C LEU A 84 23.67 -11.11 -16.51
N VAL A 85 22.51 -11.16 -17.15
CA VAL A 85 22.39 -11.07 -18.61
C VAL A 85 21.32 -10.05 -18.99
N LYS A 86 21.57 -9.29 -20.07
CA LYS A 86 20.59 -8.43 -20.74
C LYS A 86 20.22 -9.05 -22.08
N LEU A 87 18.94 -9.29 -22.30
CA LEU A 87 18.43 -9.77 -23.59
C LEU A 87 18.44 -8.62 -24.61
N GLN A 88 18.72 -8.96 -25.87
CA GLN A 88 18.66 -8.05 -27.00
C GLN A 88 17.46 -8.41 -27.88
N GLY A 89 16.34 -7.74 -27.62
CA GLY A 89 15.06 -8.00 -28.29
C GLY A 89 14.04 -8.65 -27.37
N GLU A 90 12.92 -9.06 -27.96
CA GLU A 90 11.79 -9.67 -27.24
C GLU A 90 12.06 -11.17 -27.00
N ALA A 91 11.91 -11.64 -25.77
CA ALA A 91 12.02 -13.05 -25.43
C ALA A 91 10.84 -13.84 -26.03
N LYS A 92 11.12 -14.77 -26.94
CA LYS A 92 10.09 -15.63 -27.56
C LYS A 92 10.51 -17.07 -27.45
N ILE A 93 9.65 -17.90 -26.86
CA ILE A 93 9.91 -19.35 -26.77
C ILE A 93 10.25 -19.89 -28.16
N SER A 94 11.45 -20.43 -28.30
CA SER A 94 11.97 -21.04 -29.53
C SER A 94 12.26 -22.53 -29.34
N ASP A 95 12.52 -22.97 -28.11
CA ASP A 95 12.72 -24.37 -27.78
C ASP A 95 11.38 -25.08 -27.57
N HIS A 96 11.23 -26.25 -28.22
CA HIS A 96 10.13 -27.18 -28.05
C HIS A 96 9.94 -27.71 -26.62
N GLU A 97 10.98 -27.71 -25.78
CA GLU A 97 10.85 -28.15 -24.39
C GLU A 97 10.23 -27.09 -23.48
N ILE A 98 10.30 -25.81 -23.83
CA ILE A 98 9.80 -24.71 -23.01
C ILE A 98 8.36 -24.42 -23.41
N VAL A 99 7.46 -24.37 -22.42
CA VAL A 99 6.04 -24.11 -22.67
C VAL A 99 5.62 -22.72 -22.20
N GLU A 100 6.32 -22.15 -21.22
CA GLU A 100 5.97 -20.87 -20.62
C GLU A 100 7.17 -20.04 -20.17
N LEU A 101 7.00 -18.72 -20.25
CA LEU A 101 7.90 -17.67 -19.75
C LEU A 101 7.16 -16.84 -18.70
N ILE A 102 7.85 -16.43 -17.65
CA ILE A 102 7.28 -15.53 -16.64
C ILE A 102 8.35 -14.61 -16.05
N PHE A 103 7.95 -13.36 -15.79
CA PHE A 103 8.70 -12.44 -14.95
C PHE A 103 8.10 -12.45 -13.54
N ILE A 104 8.80 -13.08 -12.60
CA ILE A 104 8.35 -13.22 -11.21
C ILE A 104 8.77 -12.01 -10.37
N GLY A 105 7.98 -11.70 -9.34
CA GLY A 105 8.25 -10.67 -8.35
C GLY A 105 8.37 -11.22 -6.92
N PRO A 106 8.42 -10.35 -5.89
CA PRO A 106 8.51 -10.78 -4.49
C PRO A 106 7.30 -11.60 -4.01
N ASP A 107 6.18 -11.56 -4.73
CA ASP A 107 4.92 -12.26 -4.44
C ASP A 107 4.82 -13.64 -5.10
N HIS A 108 5.84 -14.12 -5.81
CA HIS A 108 5.83 -15.39 -6.55
C HIS A 108 5.36 -16.61 -5.73
N ALA A 109 5.75 -16.69 -4.45
CA ALA A 109 5.33 -17.76 -3.56
C ALA A 109 3.80 -17.77 -3.33
N GLN A 110 3.17 -16.59 -3.24
CA GLN A 110 1.72 -16.45 -3.10
C GLN A 110 0.98 -16.83 -4.38
N GLN A 111 1.65 -16.69 -5.53
CA GLN A 111 1.15 -17.11 -6.84
C GLN A 111 1.33 -18.62 -7.10
N GLY A 112 1.87 -19.38 -6.13
CA GLY A 112 2.07 -20.82 -6.24
C GLY A 112 3.26 -21.21 -7.14
N ILE A 113 4.15 -20.27 -7.46
CA ILE A 113 5.33 -20.52 -8.32
C ILE A 113 6.37 -21.30 -7.52
N LYS A 114 6.66 -22.52 -7.95
CA LYS A 114 7.67 -23.40 -7.35
C LYS A 114 9.02 -23.21 -8.02
N LEU A 115 10.06 -23.05 -7.21
CA LEU A 115 11.44 -22.84 -7.64
C LEU A 115 12.35 -23.99 -7.15
N PRO A 116 13.46 -24.29 -7.84
CA PRO A 116 14.49 -25.15 -7.29
C PRO A 116 15.20 -24.47 -6.10
N SER A 117 15.74 -25.26 -5.17
CA SER A 117 16.47 -24.75 -4.00
C SER A 117 17.67 -23.88 -4.35
N SER A 118 18.31 -24.12 -5.51
CA SER A 118 19.37 -23.23 -6.01
C SER A 118 18.88 -21.78 -6.22
N LEU A 119 17.66 -21.60 -6.73
CA LEU A 119 17.07 -20.28 -6.91
C LEU A 119 16.51 -19.75 -5.59
N GLN A 120 15.68 -20.55 -4.92
CA GLN A 120 14.93 -20.15 -3.74
C GLN A 120 15.84 -19.83 -2.54
N ASP A 121 16.83 -20.68 -2.28
CA ASP A 121 17.60 -20.65 -1.03
C ASP A 121 18.97 -19.99 -1.21
N GLN A 122 19.42 -19.75 -2.45
CA GLN A 122 20.76 -19.22 -2.72
C GLN A 122 20.78 -18.01 -3.66
N ILE A 123 20.38 -18.17 -4.92
CA ILE A 123 20.55 -17.11 -5.92
C ILE A 123 19.67 -15.89 -5.60
N ILE A 124 18.37 -16.08 -5.32
CA ILE A 124 17.47 -14.97 -4.99
C ILE A 124 17.92 -14.23 -3.71
N PRO A 125 18.19 -14.93 -2.58
CA PRO A 125 18.76 -14.29 -1.39
C PRO A 125 20.05 -13.52 -1.67
N TYR A 126 21.00 -14.10 -2.40
CA TYR A 126 22.25 -13.43 -2.78
C TYR A 126 21.98 -12.16 -3.59
N CYS A 127 21.04 -12.21 -4.54
CA CYS A 127 20.67 -11.06 -5.34
C CYS A 127 20.06 -9.93 -4.50
N ILE A 128 19.23 -10.26 -3.51
CA ILE A 128 18.63 -9.28 -2.59
C ILE A 128 19.69 -8.64 -1.69
N GLU A 129 20.56 -9.46 -1.09
CA GLU A 129 21.63 -9.00 -0.20
C GLU A 129 22.59 -8.04 -0.90
N ASN A 130 22.91 -8.32 -2.17
CA ASN A 130 23.83 -7.53 -2.99
C ASN A 130 23.12 -6.42 -3.82
N GLY A 131 21.82 -6.20 -3.61
CA GLY A 131 21.07 -5.14 -4.28
C GLY A 131 20.88 -5.31 -5.79
N ILE A 132 21.02 -6.53 -6.29
CA ILE A 132 20.72 -6.93 -7.68
C ILE A 132 19.20 -7.03 -7.88
N LEU A 133 18.50 -7.62 -6.91
CA LEU A 133 17.03 -7.55 -6.77
C LEU A 133 16.70 -6.63 -5.59
N LYS A 134 15.63 -5.84 -5.71
CA LYS A 134 15.13 -4.95 -4.66
C LYS A 134 13.95 -5.54 -3.90
N TRP A 135 13.70 -6.84 -4.07
CA TRP A 135 12.68 -7.58 -3.33
C TRP A 135 12.95 -7.51 -1.83
N GLY A 136 11.93 -7.16 -1.04
CA GLY A 136 12.05 -7.15 0.42
C GLY A 136 12.76 -5.92 1.03
N LYS A 137 12.91 -4.81 0.31
CA LYS A 137 13.34 -3.51 0.90
C LYS A 137 12.35 -2.38 0.66
N GLU A 138 11.06 -2.59 0.92
CA GLU A 138 10.24 -1.44 1.32
C GLU A 138 10.59 -1.09 2.76
N LYS A 139 11.43 -0.07 2.92
CA LYS A 139 11.71 0.50 4.25
C LYS A 139 10.38 0.98 4.82
N TYR A 140 9.88 0.33 5.86
CA TYR A 140 8.68 0.77 6.56
C TYR A 140 8.81 2.25 6.93
N ILE A 141 7.99 3.09 6.30
CA ILE A 141 7.92 4.51 6.59
C ILE A 141 6.93 4.65 7.74
N ARG A 142 7.45 4.92 8.94
CA ARG A 142 6.60 5.22 10.09
C ARG A 142 5.76 6.45 9.76
N PRO A 143 4.42 6.38 9.86
CA PRO A 143 3.58 7.54 9.60
C PRO A 143 3.90 8.66 10.59
N THR A 144 3.75 9.89 10.12
CA THR A 144 3.73 11.07 10.98
C THR A 144 2.57 10.98 11.97
N TRP A 145 2.64 11.77 13.04
CA TRP A 145 1.55 11.80 14.03
C TRP A 145 0.22 12.23 13.42
N ASP A 146 0.26 13.22 12.52
CA ASP A 146 -0.96 13.71 11.87
C ASP A 146 -1.57 12.61 10.97
N GLU A 147 -0.76 11.84 10.23
CA GLU A 147 -1.23 10.70 9.43
C GLU A 147 -1.86 9.62 10.31
N TYR A 148 -1.18 9.26 11.42
CA TYR A 148 -1.68 8.28 12.38
C TYR A 148 -3.04 8.69 12.98
N PHE A 149 -3.19 9.94 13.43
CA PHE A 149 -4.45 10.43 13.98
C PHE A 149 -5.55 10.52 12.92
N MET A 150 -5.19 10.84 11.67
CA MET A 150 -6.16 10.86 10.58
C MET A 150 -6.65 9.44 10.22
N GLU A 151 -5.76 8.43 10.25
CA GLU A 151 -6.18 7.03 10.09
C GLU A 151 -7.14 6.58 11.19
N ILE A 152 -6.89 6.98 12.44
CA ILE A 152 -7.81 6.70 13.55
C ILE A 152 -9.13 7.44 13.35
N CYS A 153 -9.11 8.68 12.89
CA CYS A 153 -10.31 9.43 12.55
C CYS A 153 -11.18 8.69 11.52
N ARG A 154 -10.55 8.13 10.47
CA ARG A 154 -11.23 7.26 9.48
C ARG A 154 -11.77 5.98 10.12
N ALA A 155 -11.03 5.35 11.03
CA ALA A 155 -11.49 4.16 11.74
C ALA A 155 -12.70 4.45 12.63
N VAL A 156 -12.69 5.57 13.35
CA VAL A 156 -13.82 6.05 14.16
C VAL A 156 -15.04 6.34 13.30
N ALA A 157 -14.85 6.94 12.11
CA ALA A 157 -15.92 7.23 11.16
C ALA A 157 -16.67 5.97 10.67
N LYS A 158 -16.05 4.79 10.69
CA LYS A 158 -16.70 3.52 10.31
C LYS A 158 -17.88 3.17 11.21
N ARG A 159 -17.92 3.70 12.44
CA ARG A 159 -19.08 3.50 13.32
C ARG A 159 -20.28 4.33 12.92
N ALA A 160 -20.07 5.55 12.38
CA ALA A 160 -21.07 6.33 11.63
C ALA A 160 -22.49 6.31 12.23
N THR A 161 -23.51 6.69 11.49
CA THR A 161 -24.90 6.17 11.51
C THR A 161 -25.76 7.05 10.61
N CYS A 162 -25.23 8.18 10.14
CA CYS A 162 -25.75 8.97 9.04
C CYS A 162 -24.93 8.74 7.77
N ASP A 163 -25.51 8.14 6.73
CA ASP A 163 -24.88 7.89 5.43
C ASP A 163 -24.65 9.16 4.59
N ARG A 164 -25.39 10.25 4.80
CA ARG A 164 -25.16 11.59 4.22
C ARG A 164 -23.83 12.23 4.63
N GLY A 165 -23.16 11.68 5.64
CA GLY A 165 -21.99 12.30 6.26
C GLY A 165 -21.29 11.39 7.26
N ARG A 166 -20.90 10.17 6.84
CA ARG A 166 -20.07 9.27 7.67
C ARG A 166 -18.74 9.95 7.96
N SER A 167 -18.60 10.48 9.18
CA SER A 167 -17.44 11.25 9.62
C SER A 167 -17.06 10.87 11.06
N GLY A 168 -15.78 11.03 11.34
CA GLY A 168 -15.15 10.83 12.64
C GLY A 168 -14.39 12.08 13.07
N CYS A 169 -14.02 12.09 14.33
CA CYS A 169 -13.24 13.14 14.96
C CYS A 169 -12.32 12.51 16.02
N VAL A 170 -11.10 13.01 16.11
CA VAL A 170 -10.12 12.68 17.16
C VAL A 170 -9.61 13.99 17.74
N ILE A 171 -9.57 14.11 19.06
CA ILE A 171 -8.89 15.22 19.74
C ILE A 171 -7.66 14.64 20.44
N ALA A 172 -6.48 15.19 20.13
CA ALA A 172 -5.21 14.70 20.66
C ALA A 172 -4.32 15.86 21.13
N ARG A 173 -3.46 15.58 22.11
CA ARG A 173 -2.45 16.49 22.64
C ARG A 173 -1.23 15.70 23.06
N ASN A 174 -0.01 16.22 22.82
CA ASN A 174 1.24 15.54 23.18
C ASN A 174 1.34 14.10 22.66
N ASN A 175 0.88 13.88 21.42
CA ASN A 175 0.83 12.57 20.77
C ASN A 175 -0.03 11.52 21.50
N GLN A 176 -0.99 11.96 22.31
CA GLN A 176 -1.95 11.11 23.01
C GLN A 176 -3.38 11.49 22.62
N ILE A 177 -4.20 10.47 22.35
CA ILE A 177 -5.63 10.65 22.10
C ILE A 177 -6.30 10.98 23.42
N LEU A 178 -7.04 12.08 23.45
CA LEU A 178 -7.85 12.49 24.60
C LEU A 178 -9.26 11.92 24.49
N VAL A 179 -9.91 12.15 23.35
CA VAL A 179 -11.28 11.72 23.06
C VAL A 179 -11.48 11.53 21.56
N THR A 180 -12.54 10.80 21.21
CA THR A 180 -12.98 10.62 19.82
C THR A 180 -14.48 10.93 19.72
N GLY A 181 -14.98 11.08 18.50
CA GLY A 181 -16.41 11.23 18.23
C GLY A 181 -16.73 10.81 16.80
N TYR A 182 -17.94 10.35 16.55
CA TYR A 182 -18.43 10.06 15.20
C TYR A 182 -19.83 10.65 15.02
N VAL A 183 -20.25 10.84 13.77
CA VAL A 183 -21.60 11.35 13.47
C VAL A 183 -22.65 10.30 13.85
N GLY A 184 -23.59 10.65 14.73
CA GLY A 184 -24.68 9.76 15.10
C GLY A 184 -25.72 10.42 16.00
N ALA A 185 -26.84 9.73 16.26
CA ALA A 185 -27.89 10.28 17.11
C ALA A 185 -27.42 10.43 18.57
N PRO A 186 -28.08 11.28 19.38
CA PRO A 186 -27.78 11.35 20.81
C PRO A 186 -27.89 9.98 21.48
N ARG A 187 -27.05 9.73 22.49
CA ARG A 187 -26.96 8.43 23.15
C ARG A 187 -28.31 7.95 23.67
N GLY A 188 -28.72 6.74 23.24
CA GLY A 188 -29.97 6.10 23.65
C GLY A 188 -31.19 6.46 22.80
N ILE A 189 -30.98 7.15 21.67
CA ILE A 189 -32.03 7.50 20.71
C ILE A 189 -31.72 6.78 19.38
N ALA A 190 -32.75 6.31 18.67
CA ALA A 190 -32.60 5.63 17.39
C ALA A 190 -31.96 6.52 16.31
N ASP A 191 -31.03 5.92 15.57
CA ASP A 191 -30.16 6.56 14.60
C ASP A 191 -30.78 6.62 13.18
N CYS A 192 -30.12 7.34 12.25
CA CYS A 192 -30.60 7.43 10.87
C CYS A 192 -30.65 6.05 10.17
N ASP A 193 -29.72 5.14 10.51
CA ASP A 193 -29.72 3.76 9.99
C ASP A 193 -30.94 2.94 10.44
N GLU A 194 -31.56 3.31 11.56
CA GLU A 194 -32.70 2.58 12.12
C GLU A 194 -34.05 3.17 11.69
N VAL A 195 -34.16 4.51 11.73
CA VAL A 195 -35.44 5.21 11.56
C VAL A 195 -35.43 6.26 10.45
N GLY A 196 -34.36 6.32 9.65
CA GLY A 196 -34.19 7.28 8.57
C GLY A 196 -33.82 8.70 9.04
N HIS A 197 -33.51 9.55 8.06
CA HIS A 197 -33.10 10.92 8.30
C HIS A 197 -34.25 11.80 8.79
N GLN A 198 -33.94 12.70 9.72
CA GLN A 198 -34.78 13.85 10.02
C GLN A 198 -34.30 15.05 9.20
N MET A 199 -34.88 15.25 8.02
CA MET A 199 -34.48 16.34 7.12
C MET A 199 -35.17 17.64 7.48
N LYS A 200 -34.41 18.74 7.50
CA LYS A 200 -34.93 20.11 7.59
C LYS A 200 -34.37 20.97 6.47
N THR A 201 -35.24 21.80 5.90
CA THR A 201 -34.85 22.84 4.95
C THR A 201 -34.51 24.10 5.72
N MET A 202 -33.31 24.62 5.49
CA MET A 202 -32.86 25.92 6.00
C MET A 202 -32.88 26.91 4.85
N THR A 203 -33.60 28.02 5.02
CA THR A 203 -33.61 29.14 4.06
C THR A 203 -32.66 30.19 4.59
N HIS A 204 -31.70 30.58 3.76
CA HIS A 204 -30.69 31.58 4.09
C HIS A 204 -31.13 32.98 3.67
N GLU A 205 -30.42 34.01 4.13
CA GLU A 205 -30.79 35.42 3.92
C GLU A 205 -30.81 35.83 2.44
N ASP A 206 -29.99 35.17 1.61
CA ASP A 206 -29.94 35.32 0.16
C ASP A 206 -31.05 34.55 -0.59
N GLY A 207 -31.94 33.88 0.14
CA GLY A 207 -33.02 33.07 -0.39
C GLY A 207 -32.62 31.66 -0.82
N HIS A 208 -31.34 31.26 -0.73
CA HIS A 208 -30.95 29.88 -1.04
C HIS A 208 -31.48 28.90 0.01
N GLN A 209 -31.82 27.70 -0.43
CA GLN A 209 -32.29 26.64 0.45
C GLN A 209 -31.28 25.51 0.51
N SER A 210 -31.10 24.97 1.71
CA SER A 210 -30.20 23.85 1.99
C SER A 210 -30.93 22.79 2.81
N HIS A 211 -30.61 21.52 2.59
CA HIS A 211 -31.28 20.39 3.24
C HIS A 211 -30.32 19.66 4.18
N HIS A 212 -30.58 19.80 5.47
CA HIS A 212 -29.72 19.24 6.52
C HIS A 212 -30.43 18.13 7.28
N CYS A 213 -29.71 17.06 7.57
CA CYS A 213 -30.16 16.08 8.55
C CYS A 213 -29.90 16.65 9.95
N VAL A 214 -30.94 16.74 10.78
CA VAL A 214 -30.85 17.30 12.14
C VAL A 214 -30.97 16.23 13.23
N ARG A 215 -31.01 14.94 12.86
CA ARG A 215 -31.04 13.83 13.81
C ARG A 215 -29.67 13.58 14.44
N GLY A 216 -28.63 13.62 13.62
CA GLY A 216 -27.27 13.31 14.01
C GLY A 216 -26.58 14.51 14.66
N VAL A 217 -25.84 14.24 15.73
CA VAL A 217 -24.82 15.12 16.29
C VAL A 217 -23.54 14.94 15.47
N HIS A 218 -22.85 16.04 15.17
CA HIS A 218 -21.62 15.99 14.38
C HIS A 218 -20.47 15.31 15.15
N ALA A 219 -19.47 14.81 14.43
CA ALA A 219 -18.37 14.08 15.05
C ALA A 219 -17.56 14.98 16.03
N GLU A 220 -17.33 16.23 15.64
CA GLU A 220 -16.64 17.27 16.40
C GLU A 220 -17.40 17.61 17.68
N GLN A 221 -18.72 17.77 17.57
CA GLN A 221 -19.61 18.00 18.71
C GLN A 221 -19.56 16.83 19.68
N ASN A 222 -19.66 15.60 19.18
CA ASN A 222 -19.60 14.40 20.01
C ASN A 222 -18.24 14.26 20.72
N ALA A 223 -17.13 14.58 20.06
CA ALA A 223 -15.81 14.57 20.70
C ALA A 223 -15.72 15.61 21.83
N ILE A 224 -16.18 16.85 21.60
CA ILE A 224 -16.17 17.92 22.62
C ILE A 224 -17.09 17.57 23.80
N VAL A 225 -18.30 17.06 23.52
CA VAL A 225 -19.25 16.62 24.55
C VAL A 225 -18.68 15.46 25.35
N GLN A 226 -17.98 14.52 24.70
CA GLN A 226 -17.31 13.42 25.38
C GLN A 226 -16.24 13.94 26.34
N ALA A 227 -15.39 14.88 25.91
CA ALA A 227 -14.38 15.50 26.78
C ALA A 227 -15.00 16.12 28.03
N ALA A 228 -16.08 16.89 27.86
CA ALA A 228 -16.82 17.49 28.97
C ALA A 228 -17.41 16.42 29.91
N ARG A 229 -18.00 15.36 29.35
CA ARG A 229 -18.61 14.26 30.10
C ARG A 229 -17.61 13.49 30.95
N VAL A 230 -16.41 13.22 30.42
CA VAL A 230 -15.38 12.44 31.13
C VAL A 230 -14.41 13.31 31.94
N GLY A 231 -14.57 14.64 31.91
CA GLY A 231 -13.73 15.57 32.67
C GLY A 231 -12.31 15.70 32.12
N VAL A 232 -12.13 15.57 30.80
CA VAL A 232 -10.81 15.69 30.16
C VAL A 232 -10.65 17.08 29.53
N SER A 233 -9.62 17.81 29.94
CA SER A 233 -9.29 19.10 29.35
C SER A 233 -8.74 18.95 27.94
N ILE A 234 -9.37 19.67 27.00
CA ILE A 234 -8.98 19.77 25.58
C ILE A 234 -8.37 21.13 25.21
N GLU A 235 -8.10 21.99 26.21
CA GLU A 235 -7.39 23.27 26.03
C GLU A 235 -6.01 23.03 25.38
N GLY A 236 -5.67 23.80 24.35
CA GLY A 236 -4.39 23.68 23.67
C GLY A 236 -4.24 22.43 22.79
N ALA A 237 -5.29 21.62 22.63
CA ALA A 237 -5.22 20.38 21.85
C ALA A 237 -5.39 20.62 20.34
N THR A 238 -5.15 19.56 19.58
CA THR A 238 -5.38 19.47 18.14
C THR A 238 -6.61 18.62 17.86
N LEU A 239 -7.51 19.10 17.00
CA LEU A 239 -8.67 18.36 16.52
C LEU A 239 -8.43 17.86 15.10
N TYR A 240 -8.71 16.58 14.85
CA TYR A 240 -8.61 15.93 13.56
C TYR A 240 -10.01 15.54 13.10
N CYS A 241 -10.41 15.94 11.89
CA CYS A 241 -11.74 15.64 11.34
C CYS A 241 -11.67 15.38 9.84
N LYS A 242 -12.71 14.74 9.30
CA LYS A 242 -12.78 14.42 7.86
C LYS A 242 -12.83 15.68 6.98
N MET A 243 -13.58 16.69 7.40
CA MET A 243 -13.87 17.85 6.55
C MET A 243 -13.85 19.13 7.38
N THR A 244 -13.74 20.29 6.73
CA THR A 244 -13.80 21.58 7.42
C THR A 244 -15.04 21.66 8.33
N PRO A 245 -14.89 21.98 9.63
CA PRO A 245 -16.02 22.08 10.56
C PRO A 245 -17.05 23.11 10.09
N CYS A 246 -18.33 22.78 10.25
CA CYS A 246 -19.41 23.74 10.00
C CYS A 246 -19.38 24.89 11.02
N ALA A 247 -20.10 25.99 10.74
CA ALA A 247 -20.13 27.17 11.61
C ALA A 247 -20.41 26.88 13.09
N THR A 248 -21.33 25.95 13.38
CA THR A 248 -21.63 25.55 14.77
C THR A 248 -20.44 24.84 15.41
N CYS A 249 -19.81 23.91 14.70
CA CYS A 249 -18.64 23.19 15.21
C CYS A 249 -17.44 24.13 15.36
N ALA A 250 -17.21 25.03 14.39
CA ALA A 250 -16.14 26.03 14.45
C ALA A 250 -16.23 26.90 15.73
N LYS A 251 -17.42 27.43 16.04
CA LYS A 251 -17.66 28.21 17.28
C LYS A 251 -17.35 27.39 18.54
N MET A 252 -17.78 26.12 18.57
CA MET A 252 -17.49 25.24 19.71
C MET A 252 -16.00 24.94 19.84
N ILE A 253 -15.31 24.71 18.73
CA ILE A 253 -13.87 24.44 18.69
C ILE A 253 -13.09 25.63 19.28
N VAL A 254 -13.38 26.85 18.81
CA VAL A 254 -12.75 28.08 19.33
C VAL A 254 -12.99 28.22 20.83
N ASN A 255 -14.25 28.11 21.27
CA ASN A 255 -14.60 28.27 22.68
C ASN A 255 -14.07 27.16 23.59
N SER A 256 -13.75 25.99 23.04
CA SER A 256 -13.19 24.86 23.78
C SER A 256 -11.67 24.94 24.00
N GLY A 257 -11.01 25.94 23.42
CA GLY A 257 -9.58 26.16 23.60
C GLY A 257 -8.68 25.35 22.66
N ILE A 258 -9.25 24.65 21.66
CA ILE A 258 -8.48 23.98 20.61
C ILE A 258 -7.63 25.01 19.85
N LYS A 259 -6.38 24.67 19.52
CA LYS A 259 -5.45 25.58 18.83
C LYS A 259 -5.12 25.18 17.41
N LYS A 260 -5.35 23.91 17.05
CA LYS A 260 -5.10 23.40 15.70
C LYS A 260 -6.24 22.49 15.25
N VAL A 261 -6.69 22.66 14.02
CA VAL A 261 -7.64 21.76 13.34
C VAL A 261 -6.97 21.20 12.10
N ILE A 262 -7.00 19.88 11.95
CA ILE A 262 -6.46 19.18 10.79
C ILE A 262 -7.58 18.42 10.10
N CYS A 263 -7.87 18.84 8.88
CA CYS A 263 -8.92 18.28 8.07
C CYS A 263 -8.34 17.30 7.04
N GLU A 264 -9.06 16.23 6.73
CA GLU A 264 -8.71 15.41 5.57
C GLU A 264 -8.94 16.20 4.27
N LYS A 265 -10.08 16.89 4.15
CA LYS A 265 -10.49 17.64 2.95
C LYS A 265 -11.18 18.97 3.27
N LYS A 266 -11.30 19.84 2.26
CA LYS A 266 -12.12 21.06 2.35
C LYS A 266 -13.62 20.73 2.27
N TYR A 267 -14.45 21.51 2.95
CA TYR A 267 -15.91 21.40 2.90
C TYR A 267 -16.55 22.70 2.43
N HIS A 268 -17.56 22.62 1.56
CA HIS A 268 -18.23 23.79 0.97
C HIS A 268 -18.99 24.64 1.98
N ALA A 269 -19.45 24.06 3.09
CA ALA A 269 -20.09 24.77 4.20
C ALA A 269 -19.17 24.85 5.44
N GLY A 270 -17.86 24.78 5.23
CA GLY A 270 -16.85 24.97 6.27
C GLY A 270 -16.68 26.44 6.65
N ASP A 271 -16.37 26.70 7.92
CA ASP A 271 -16.20 28.06 8.47
C ASP A 271 -14.75 28.29 8.94
N GLU A 272 -13.84 28.41 7.98
CA GLU A 272 -12.41 28.67 8.21
C GLU A 272 -12.17 30.08 8.79
N GLU A 273 -13.06 31.02 8.46
CA GLU A 273 -12.99 32.41 8.94
C GLU A 273 -13.17 32.47 10.45
N THR A 274 -14.20 31.83 11.01
CA THR A 274 -14.41 31.78 12.46
C THR A 274 -13.24 31.10 13.18
N LEU A 275 -12.72 30.00 12.64
CA LEU A 275 -11.55 29.30 13.22
C LEU A 275 -10.33 30.22 13.25
N SER A 276 -10.02 30.87 12.13
CA SER A 276 -8.87 31.76 11.99
C SER A 276 -9.00 33.00 12.89
N ALA A 277 -10.17 33.62 12.94
CA ALA A 277 -10.46 34.76 13.82
C ALA A 277 -10.36 34.38 15.30
N GLY A 278 -10.69 33.14 15.65
CA GLY A 278 -10.52 32.57 16.99
C GLY A 278 -9.09 32.16 17.34
N GLY A 279 -8.11 32.39 16.44
CA GLY A 279 -6.71 32.02 16.65
C GLY A 279 -6.44 30.51 16.53
N VAL A 280 -7.29 29.77 15.79
CA VAL A 280 -7.12 28.34 15.51
C VAL A 280 -6.46 28.16 14.15
N THR A 281 -5.34 27.45 14.11
CA THR A 281 -4.68 27.12 12.83
C THR A 281 -5.40 25.97 12.14
N VAL A 282 -5.69 26.10 10.85
CA VAL A 282 -6.33 25.06 10.03
C VAL A 282 -5.34 24.54 8.99
N SER A 283 -5.24 23.22 8.83
CA SER A 283 -4.45 22.58 7.78
C SER A 283 -5.17 21.40 7.16
N PHE A 284 -4.83 21.06 5.91
CA PHE A 284 -5.50 20.03 5.11
C PHE A 284 -4.50 18.96 4.65
N PHE A 285 -4.92 17.70 4.65
CA PHE A 285 -4.18 16.61 3.99
C PHE A 285 -4.36 16.63 2.47
N ASP A 286 -5.58 16.92 2.03
CA ASP A 286 -5.95 17.08 0.63
C ASP A 286 -6.70 18.41 0.47
N GLU A 287 -6.20 19.28 -0.41
CA GLU A 287 -6.82 20.58 -0.66
C GLU A 287 -8.11 20.51 -1.51
N ASN A 288 -8.45 19.33 -2.03
CA ASN A 288 -9.68 19.11 -2.76
C ASN A 288 -10.92 19.25 -1.85
N ILE A 289 -12.02 19.76 -2.42
CA ILE A 289 -13.32 19.86 -1.74
C ILE A 289 -14.01 18.49 -1.75
N GLU A 290 -14.42 18.01 -0.59
CA GLU A 290 -15.23 16.79 -0.46
C GLU A 290 -16.65 17.03 -1.01
N LYS A 291 -17.06 16.17 -1.96
CA LYS A 291 -18.41 16.18 -2.54
C LYS A 291 -19.17 14.95 -2.06
N TYR A 292 -20.39 15.17 -1.57
CA TYR A 292 -21.32 14.10 -1.26
C TYR A 292 -22.33 13.97 -2.39
N ALA A 293 -22.57 12.75 -2.87
CA ALA A 293 -23.51 12.49 -3.97
C ALA A 293 -24.96 12.93 -3.65
N ASN A 294 -25.29 13.07 -2.36
CA ASN A 294 -26.65 13.26 -1.87
C ASN A 294 -26.83 14.51 -0.99
N GLN A 295 -25.87 15.46 -0.96
CA GLN A 295 -26.05 16.72 -0.22
C GLN A 295 -26.75 17.78 -1.06
#